data_AF-A0A520HAF9-F1
#
_entry.id   AF-A0A520HAF9-F1
#
_cell.length_a   1.000
_cell.length_b   1.000
_cell.length_c   1.000
_cell.angle_alpha   90.00
_cell.angle_beta   90.00
_cell.angle_gamma   90.00
#
_symmetry.space_group_name_H-M   'P 1'
#
loop_
_entity.id
_entity.type
_entity.pdbx_description
1 polymer ?
#
loop_
_entity_poly.entity_id
_entity_poly.type
_entity_poly.pdbx_seq_one_letter_code
_entity_poly.pdbx_strand_id
1 'polypeptide(L)'
;MSMDLLRQLAAMALPAVALDPATIEGLRGLEAAGHVRVLIPPAHVDCDDCLRQDAATVFEITPRGWARLADDLAPESPGAAAARPLAMDRAPRSQGPAEPGAVGPKWHIARRPSDVIAITVAPVQMRPEMSNRRRT
;
A
#
# COMPACT_ATOMS: atom_id res chain seq x y z
N MET A 1 2.53 -5.21 -15.55
CA MET A 1 2.41 -3.77 -15.25
C MET A 1 1.76 -3.50 -13.89
N SER A 2 0.75 -4.28 -13.46
CA SER A 2 0.05 -4.07 -12.18
C SER A 2 0.94 -4.12 -10.93
N MET A 3 1.88 -5.08 -10.86
CA MET A 3 2.73 -5.21 -9.67
C MET A 3 3.84 -4.16 -9.58
N ASP A 4 4.40 -3.76 -10.74
CA ASP A 4 5.37 -2.66 -10.80
C ASP A 4 4.72 -1.34 -10.35
N LEU A 5 3.50 -1.07 -10.82
CA LEU A 5 2.70 0.08 -10.39
C LEU A 5 2.41 0.07 -8.89
N LEU A 6 2.09 -1.09 -8.30
CA LEU A 6 1.86 -1.20 -6.85
C LEU A 6 3.14 -0.91 -6.04
N ARG A 7 4.31 -1.36 -6.51
CA ARG A 7 5.61 -1.03 -5.89
C ARG A 7 5.93 0.45 -6.00
N GLN A 8 5.67 1.07 -7.14
CA GLN A 8 5.85 2.51 -7.33
C GLN A 8 4.96 3.31 -6.37
N LEU A 9 3.68 2.96 -6.24
CA LEU A 9 2.77 3.59 -5.29
C LEU A 9 3.25 3.43 -3.83
N ALA A 10 3.85 2.30 -3.48
CA ALA A 10 4.38 2.06 -2.13
C ALA A 10 5.61 2.91 -1.81
N ALA A 11 6.37 3.33 -2.83
CA ALA A 11 7.52 4.21 -2.68
C ALA A 11 7.16 5.70 -2.71
N MET A 12 5.94 6.06 -3.15
CA MET A 12 5.48 7.43 -3.23
C MET A 12 4.73 7.87 -1.96
N ALA A 13 4.77 9.17 -1.67
CA ALA A 13 3.88 9.76 -0.68
C ALA A 13 2.45 9.81 -1.22
N LEU A 14 1.49 9.39 -0.39
CA LEU A 14 0.06 9.44 -0.72
C LEU A 14 -0.61 10.65 -0.01
N PRO A 15 -1.59 11.31 -0.64
CA PRO A 15 -2.26 10.94 -1.90
C PRO A 15 -1.42 11.23 -3.15
N ALA A 16 -1.51 10.35 -4.15
CA ALA A 16 -0.82 10.47 -5.44
C ALA A 16 -1.81 10.66 -6.60
N VAL A 17 -1.43 11.47 -7.59
CA VAL A 17 -2.28 11.83 -8.74
C VAL A 17 -1.71 11.23 -10.02
N ALA A 18 -2.57 10.59 -10.83
CA ALA A 18 -2.20 9.98 -12.11
C ALA A 18 -3.07 10.52 -13.24
N LEU A 19 -2.43 11.10 -14.28
CA LEU A 19 -3.12 11.59 -15.48
C LEU A 19 -2.98 10.63 -16.67
N ASP A 20 -1.98 9.76 -16.65
CA ASP A 20 -1.69 8.88 -17.78
C ASP A 20 -2.77 7.78 -17.93
N PRO A 21 -3.39 7.62 -19.11
CA PRO A 21 -4.46 6.66 -19.33
C PRO A 21 -4.06 5.21 -19.04
N ALA A 22 -2.83 4.80 -19.38
CA ALA A 22 -2.36 3.45 -19.14
C ALA A 22 -2.16 3.18 -17.63
N THR A 23 -1.69 4.19 -16.90
CA THR A 23 -1.57 4.18 -15.45
C THR A 23 -2.95 4.10 -14.80
N ILE A 24 -3.91 4.90 -15.27
CA ILE A 24 -5.30 4.90 -14.81
C ILE A 24 -5.93 3.51 -14.98
N GLU A 25 -5.72 2.85 -16.11
CA GLU A 25 -6.23 1.49 -16.34
C GLU A 25 -5.58 0.47 -15.38
N GLY A 26 -4.28 0.60 -15.14
CA GLY A 26 -3.58 -0.17 -14.12
C GLY A 26 -4.16 0.04 -12.71
N LEU A 27 -4.52 1.28 -12.37
CA LEU A 27 -5.17 1.61 -11.09
C LEU A 27 -6.57 1.00 -10.99
N ARG A 28 -7.36 0.97 -12.07
CA ARG A 28 -8.66 0.27 -12.11
C ARG A 28 -8.49 -1.21 -11.77
N GLY A 29 -7.48 -1.87 -12.36
CA GLY A 29 -7.17 -3.28 -12.07
C GLY A 29 -6.77 -3.52 -10.60
N LEU A 30 -5.96 -2.64 -10.03
CA LEU A 30 -5.54 -2.73 -8.62
C LEU A 30 -6.69 -2.44 -7.64
N GLU A 31 -7.58 -1.53 -7.99
CA GLU A 31 -8.79 -1.21 -7.21
C GLU A 31 -9.78 -2.37 -7.23
N ALA A 32 -10.07 -2.92 -8.41
CA ALA A 32 -10.95 -4.09 -8.56
C ALA A 32 -10.43 -5.33 -7.80
N ALA A 33 -9.10 -5.47 -7.69
CA ALA A 33 -8.46 -6.50 -6.88
C ALA A 33 -8.47 -6.20 -5.36
N GLY A 34 -8.89 -5.00 -4.96
CA GLY A 34 -8.92 -4.53 -3.58
C GLY A 34 -7.54 -4.29 -2.99
N HIS A 35 -6.54 -3.93 -3.81
CA HIS A 35 -5.18 -3.65 -3.36
C HIS A 35 -4.97 -2.18 -3.00
N VAL A 36 -5.68 -1.27 -3.66
CA VAL A 36 -5.57 0.18 -3.44
C VAL A 36 -6.95 0.81 -3.29
N ARG A 37 -7.01 1.99 -2.65
CA ARG A 37 -8.18 2.87 -2.72
C ARG A 37 -7.87 4.05 -3.62
N VAL A 38 -8.65 4.18 -4.68
CA VAL A 38 -8.46 5.21 -5.72
C VAL A 38 -9.81 5.82 -6.10
N LEU A 39 -9.83 7.14 -6.30
CA LEU A 39 -10.91 7.83 -6.99
C LEU A 39 -10.52 7.98 -8.45
N ILE A 40 -11.31 7.39 -9.34
CA ILE A 40 -11.11 7.48 -10.79
C ILE A 40 -12.33 8.20 -11.36
N PRO A 41 -12.20 9.48 -11.77
CA PRO A 41 -13.29 10.22 -12.39
C PRO A 41 -13.80 9.50 -13.65
N PRO A 42 -15.11 9.58 -13.95
CA PRO A 42 -15.63 9.11 -15.22
C PRO A 42 -15.03 9.91 -16.38
N ALA A 43 -14.77 9.24 -17.49
CA ALA A 43 -14.38 9.94 -18.72
C ALA A 43 -15.56 10.80 -19.21
N HIS A 44 -15.24 11.97 -19.75
CA HIS A 44 -16.20 12.92 -20.29
C HIS A 44 -15.79 13.35 -21.70
N VAL A 45 -16.77 13.79 -22.49
CA VAL A 45 -16.53 14.40 -23.79
C VAL A 45 -16.49 15.91 -23.60
N ASP A 46 -15.41 16.54 -24.05
CA ASP A 46 -15.22 18.00 -23.97
C ASP A 46 -15.84 18.71 -25.20
N CYS A 47 -15.82 20.04 -25.21
CA CYS A 47 -16.44 20.90 -26.23
C CYS A 47 -15.85 20.69 -27.64
N ASP A 48 -14.63 20.16 -27.71
CA ASP A 48 -13.91 19.78 -28.92
C ASP A 48 -14.19 18.33 -29.37
N ASP A 49 -15.26 17.70 -28.86
CA ASP A 49 -15.65 16.30 -29.12
C ASP A 49 -14.57 15.26 -28.74
N CYS A 50 -13.57 15.67 -27.96
CA CYS A 50 -12.49 14.81 -27.49
C CYS A 50 -12.90 14.10 -26.20
N LEU A 51 -12.67 12.79 -26.13
CA LEU A 51 -12.80 12.03 -24.89
C LEU A 51 -11.62 12.37 -23.97
N ARG A 52 -11.91 12.96 -22.81
CA ARG A 52 -10.95 13.29 -21.78
C ARG A 52 -11.29 12.54 -20.50
N GLN A 53 -10.25 12.18 -19.76
CA GLN A 53 -10.41 11.64 -18.42
C GLN A 53 -9.59 12.48 -17.45
N ASP A 54 -10.25 12.95 -16.39
CA ASP A 54 -9.59 13.64 -15.29
C ASP A 54 -8.64 12.71 -14.54
N ALA A 55 -7.72 13.33 -13.82
CA ALA A 55 -6.70 12.62 -13.06
C ALA A 55 -7.32 11.70 -12.00
N ALA A 56 -6.81 10.46 -11.91
CA ALA A 56 -7.12 9.56 -10.81
C ALA A 56 -6.32 9.95 -9.56
N THR A 57 -6.93 9.80 -8.38
CA THR A 57 -6.27 10.06 -7.09
C THR A 57 -6.22 8.80 -6.25
N VAL A 58 -5.02 8.34 -5.92
CA VAL A 58 -4.77 7.20 -5.03
C VAL A 58 -4.61 7.72 -3.60
N PHE A 59 -5.43 7.23 -2.67
CA PHE A 59 -5.40 7.68 -1.27
C PHE A 59 -4.57 6.78 -0.37
N GLU A 60 -4.68 5.46 -0.55
CA GLU A 60 -3.99 4.48 0.29
C GLU A 60 -3.77 3.15 -0.43
N ILE A 61 -2.72 2.45 0.00
CA ILE A 61 -2.53 1.03 -0.28
C ILE A 61 -3.17 0.26 0.87
N THR A 62 -4.11 -0.62 0.54
CA THR A 62 -4.82 -1.43 1.53
C THR A 62 -3.90 -2.48 2.18
N PRO A 63 -4.26 -3.04 3.34
CA PRO A 63 -3.51 -4.16 3.92
C PRO A 63 -3.33 -5.35 2.96
N ARG A 64 -4.31 -5.60 2.08
CA ARG A 64 -4.23 -6.64 1.05
C ARG A 64 -3.18 -6.30 -0.02
N GLY A 65 -3.07 -5.03 -0.40
CA GLY A 65 -2.01 -4.56 -1.30
C GLY A 65 -0.62 -4.73 -0.69
N TRP A 66 -0.45 -4.40 0.58
CA TRP A 66 0.81 -4.61 1.30
C TRP A 66 1.19 -6.10 1.45
N ALA A 67 0.22 -6.95 1.79
CA ALA A 67 0.44 -8.40 1.84
C ALA A 67 0.89 -8.95 0.48
N ARG A 68 0.30 -8.45 -0.61
CA ARG A 68 0.64 -8.84 -1.97
C ARG A 68 2.05 -8.37 -2.38
N LEU A 69 2.49 -7.20 -1.92
CA LEU A 69 3.88 -6.74 -2.09
C LEU A 69 4.88 -7.61 -1.31
N ALA A 70 4.52 -8.02 -0.09
CA ALA A 70 5.39 -8.87 0.73
C ALA A 70 5.54 -10.28 0.14
N ASP A 71 4.47 -10.85 -0.41
CA ASP A 71 4.45 -12.15 -1.11
C ASP A 71 5.35 -12.16 -2.35
N ASP A 72 5.36 -11.05 -3.09
CA ASP A 72 6.16 -10.87 -4.30
C ASP A 72 7.66 -10.59 -4.01
N LEU A 73 7.98 -10.12 -2.80
CA LEU A 73 9.36 -9.96 -2.32
C LEU A 73 9.90 -11.18 -1.59
N ALA A 74 9.04 -12.16 -1.26
CA ALA A 74 9.51 -13.41 -0.72
C ALA A 74 10.19 -14.20 -1.85
N PRO A 75 11.53 -14.38 -1.85
CA PRO A 75 12.08 -15.46 -2.62
C PRO A 75 11.42 -16.72 -2.08
N GLU A 76 10.81 -17.52 -2.97
CA GLU A 76 10.46 -18.91 -2.69
C GLU A 76 11.61 -19.48 -1.85
N SER A 77 11.37 -19.73 -0.57
CA SER A 77 12.28 -20.51 0.24
C SER A 77 11.90 -21.95 -0.05
N PRO A 78 12.64 -22.71 -0.89
CA PRO A 78 12.38 -24.13 -1.05
C PRO A 78 12.84 -24.82 0.24
N GLY A 79 11.98 -24.80 1.26
CA GLY A 79 12.37 -25.13 2.62
C GLY A 79 11.21 -25.56 3.51
N ALA A 80 10.19 -26.20 2.95
CA ALA A 80 9.20 -26.97 3.71
C ALA A 80 8.83 -28.30 3.04
N ALA A 81 9.69 -28.79 2.15
CA ALA A 81 9.62 -30.15 1.59
C ALA A 81 10.91 -30.89 1.90
N ALA A 82 11.16 -31.18 3.17
CA ALA A 82 12.18 -32.14 3.56
C ALA A 82 11.66 -33.04 4.69
N ALA A 83 11.44 -34.30 4.31
CA ALA A 83 11.57 -35.49 5.15
C ALA A 83 10.58 -35.67 6.31
N ARG A 84 9.47 -36.34 6.03
CA ARG A 84 9.02 -37.40 6.94
C ARG A 84 9.36 -38.74 6.30
N PRO A 85 10.46 -39.42 6.69
CA PRO A 85 10.62 -40.81 6.35
C PRO A 85 9.54 -41.60 7.09
N LEU A 86 8.83 -42.44 6.32
CA LEU A 86 8.09 -43.59 6.84
C LEU A 86 9.06 -44.45 7.66
N ALA A 87 8.96 -44.38 8.98
CA ALA A 87 9.54 -45.37 9.88
C ALA A 87 8.53 -45.66 10.98
N MET A 88 7.68 -46.62 10.65
CA MET A 88 6.83 -47.32 11.58
C MET A 88 7.72 -48.36 12.28
N ASP A 89 8.30 -48.04 13.44
CA ASP A 89 8.81 -49.08 14.35
C ASP A 89 8.78 -48.63 15.82
N ARG A 90 7.68 -49.03 16.47
CA ARG A 90 7.60 -49.64 17.80
C ARG A 90 8.42 -49.05 18.96
N ALA A 91 7.71 -48.48 19.94
CA ALA A 91 8.00 -48.65 21.38
C ALA A 91 6.77 -48.32 22.25
N PRO A 92 6.39 -49.16 23.24
CA PRO A 92 5.43 -48.78 24.28
C PRO A 92 6.14 -48.37 25.59
N ARG A 93 5.36 -47.77 26.50
CA ARG A 93 5.69 -47.28 27.86
C ARG A 93 6.20 -45.84 27.91
N SER A 94 5.95 -45.03 28.92
CA SER A 94 4.95 -44.96 29.99
C SER A 94 5.21 -43.60 30.64
N GLN A 95 4.13 -42.88 30.95
CA GLN A 95 3.95 -41.91 32.06
C GLN A 95 5.14 -41.12 32.61
N GLY A 96 4.94 -39.79 32.63
CA GLY A 96 5.42 -38.90 33.69
C GLY A 96 4.89 -37.47 33.48
N PRO A 97 3.99 -36.95 34.34
CA PRO A 97 3.55 -35.56 34.28
C PRO A 97 4.30 -34.70 35.30
N ALA A 98 4.84 -33.56 34.86
CA ALA A 98 4.99 -32.30 35.61
C ALA A 98 5.83 -31.29 34.80
N GLU A 99 5.15 -30.26 34.27
CA GLU A 99 5.43 -28.79 34.22
C GLU A 99 6.90 -28.26 34.31
N PRO A 100 7.22 -27.01 33.90
CA PRO A 100 6.43 -25.94 33.25
C PRO A 100 7.19 -25.27 32.05
N GLY A 101 6.53 -24.30 31.38
CA GLY A 101 7.27 -23.24 30.66
C GLY A 101 7.12 -23.19 29.14
N ALA A 102 5.89 -23.11 28.64
CA ALA A 102 5.66 -22.67 27.26
C ALA A 102 5.65 -21.13 27.21
N VAL A 103 6.83 -20.51 27.13
CA VAL A 103 6.96 -19.14 26.61
C VAL A 103 6.78 -19.23 25.10
N GLY A 104 5.52 -19.13 24.65
CA GLY A 104 5.22 -18.80 23.27
C GLY A 104 5.47 -17.31 23.00
N PRO A 105 5.91 -16.91 21.80
CA PRO A 105 6.10 -15.51 21.48
C PRO A 105 4.75 -14.79 21.44
N LYS A 106 4.55 -13.93 22.44
CA LYS A 106 3.42 -13.01 22.54
C LYS A 106 3.64 -11.86 21.55
N TRP A 107 3.01 -11.92 20.39
CA TRP A 107 2.97 -10.80 19.44
C TRP A 107 2.13 -9.66 20.03
N HIS A 108 2.78 -8.81 20.82
CA HIS A 108 2.23 -7.55 21.26
C HIS A 108 2.41 -6.51 20.14
N ILE A 109 1.41 -6.42 19.25
CA ILE A 109 1.23 -5.22 18.44
C ILE A 109 0.54 -4.19 19.33
N ALA A 110 1.33 -3.43 20.09
CA ALA A 110 0.87 -2.23 20.74
C ALA A 110 0.70 -1.13 19.67
N ARG A 111 -0.46 -1.06 19.01
CA ARG A 111 -0.87 0.16 18.29
C ARG A 111 -1.58 1.08 19.28
N ARG A 112 -0.90 2.14 19.69
CA ARG A 112 -1.56 3.32 20.28
C ARG A 112 -2.37 4.03 19.19
N PRO A 113 -3.62 4.44 19.44
CA PRO A 113 -4.31 5.37 18.57
C PRO A 113 -3.95 6.81 18.97
N SER A 114 -3.91 7.69 17.96
CA SER A 114 -3.82 9.16 18.06
C SER A 114 -2.42 9.75 18.03
N ASP A 115 -1.98 10.12 16.83
CA ASP A 115 -1.33 11.40 16.62
C ASP A 115 -1.96 12.02 15.36
N VAL A 116 -3.03 12.79 15.56
CA VAL A 116 -3.61 13.64 14.53
C VAL A 116 -2.66 14.82 14.40
N ILE A 117 -1.78 14.78 13.40
CA ILE A 117 -0.98 15.95 13.03
C ILE A 117 -1.94 16.94 12.39
N ALA A 118 -2.37 17.94 13.17
CA ALA A 118 -3.07 19.11 12.64
C ALA A 118 -2.09 19.93 11.79
N ILE A 119 -2.11 19.72 10.48
CA ILE A 119 -1.40 20.59 9.53
C ILE A 119 -2.21 21.90 9.45
N THR A 120 -1.87 22.87 10.30
CA THR A 120 -2.28 24.26 10.09
C THR A 120 -1.50 24.79 8.88
N VAL A 121 -2.16 24.86 7.73
CA VAL A 121 -1.65 25.59 6.56
C VAL A 121 -1.84 27.09 6.84
N ALA A 122 -0.74 27.79 7.12
CA ALA A 122 -0.74 29.24 7.11
C ALA A 122 -0.98 29.75 5.68
N PRO A 123 -1.86 30.73 5.45
CA PRO A 123 -2.05 31.30 4.11
C PRO A 123 -0.76 32.01 3.67
N VAL A 124 -0.31 31.66 2.46
CA VAL A 124 0.80 32.32 1.78
C VAL A 124 0.40 33.79 1.54
N GLN A 125 1.09 34.71 2.21
CA GLN A 125 0.90 36.14 1.95
C GLN A 125 1.46 36.43 0.56
N MET A 126 0.57 36.54 -0.43
CA MET A 126 0.88 37.12 -1.74
C MET A 126 1.44 38.53 -1.50
N ARG A 127 2.73 38.72 -1.77
CA ARG A 127 3.31 40.05 -1.92
C ARG A 127 2.78 40.63 -3.23
N PRO A 128 2.02 41.75 -3.22
CA PRO A 128 1.74 42.46 -4.46
C PRO A 128 3.03 43.12 -4.94
N GLU A 129 3.44 42.73 -6.15
CA GLU A 129 4.47 43.38 -6.94
C GLU A 129 4.01 44.80 -7.30
N MET A 130 4.42 45.79 -6.51
CA MET A 130 4.27 47.20 -6.89
C MET A 130 5.45 47.63 -7.75
N SER A 131 5.26 47.42 -9.05
CA SER A 131 5.85 48.23 -10.11
C SER A 131 5.76 49.71 -9.75
N ASN A 132 6.90 50.40 -9.62
CA ASN A 132 6.91 51.85 -9.65
C ASN A 132 8.07 52.37 -10.50
N ARG A 133 7.77 52.52 -11.80
CA ARG A 133 8.40 53.50 -12.68
C ARG A 133 8.10 54.91 -12.17
N ARG A 134 9.07 55.62 -11.62
CA ARG A 134 9.22 57.10 -11.68
C ARG A 134 10.72 57.39 -11.60
N ARG A 135 11.41 57.81 -12.65
CA ARG A 135 11.41 59.14 -13.32
C ARG A 135 11.69 60.26 -12.32
N THR A 136 12.97 60.61 -12.19
CA THR A 136 13.55 61.98 -12.29
C THR A 136 15.06 61.83 -12.36
#